data_AF-A0A6C1N3V0-F1
#
_entry.id   AF-A0A6C1N3V0-F1
#
_cell.length_a   1.000
_cell.length_b   1.000
_cell.length_c   1.000
_cell.angle_alpha   90.00
_cell.angle_beta   90.00
_cell.angle_gamma   90.00
#
_symmetry.space_group_name_H-M   'P 1'
#
loop_
_entity.id
_entity.type
_entity.pdbx_description
1 polymer ?
#
loop_
_entity_poly.entity_id
_entity_poly.type
_entity_poly.pdbx_seq_one_letter_code
_entity_poly.pdbx_strand_id
1 'polypeptide(L)'
;MDSPLIIGLIALAAGLVIGWVASRFGANKGIRQRRLAQQLDQMQTEHTRYQAEVNQHFMETADLIRRLNDSYRDVNEHLAKGASKLCSENDIRHELEQARTGSRLTHKPAQEAAEPPRDYAPKDDKRAKGTLAEDYGLNATESTDSRTSQQA
;
A
#
# COMPACT_ATOMS: atom_id res chain seq x y z
N MET A 1 -47.14 -33.92 65.10
CA MET A 1 -45.72 -34.21 65.41
C MET A 1 -44.95 -33.03 64.88
N ASP A 2 -44.93 -31.95 65.65
CA ASP A 2 -44.59 -30.61 65.14
C ASP A 2 -43.28 -30.20 65.81
N SER A 3 -42.23 -30.99 65.57
CA SER A 3 -40.92 -30.77 66.18
C SER A 3 -40.10 -29.85 65.28
N PRO A 4 -39.81 -28.60 65.68
CA PRO A 4 -39.02 -27.65 64.87
C PRO A 4 -37.62 -28.20 64.51
N LEU A 5 -37.16 -29.22 65.23
CA LEU A 5 -35.93 -29.96 64.95
C LEU A 5 -35.96 -30.72 63.61
N ILE A 6 -37.12 -31.22 63.17
CA ILE A 6 -37.26 -31.95 61.90
C ILE A 6 -37.12 -30.99 60.72
N ILE A 7 -37.70 -29.79 60.83
CA ILE A 7 -37.60 -28.74 59.81
C ILE A 7 -36.14 -28.28 59.68
N GLY A 8 -35.45 -28.10 60.81
CA GLY A 8 -34.02 -27.79 60.82
C GLY A 8 -33.17 -28.86 60.14
N LEU A 9 -33.45 -30.14 60.38
CA LEU A 9 -32.72 -31.25 59.77
C LEU A 9 -32.94 -31.32 58.25
N ILE A 10 -34.17 -31.11 57.78
CA ILE A 10 -34.49 -31.07 56.35
C ILE A 10 -33.83 -29.87 55.67
N ALA A 11 -33.86 -28.69 56.30
CA ALA A 11 -33.21 -27.50 55.77
C ALA A 11 -31.68 -27.68 55.69
N LEU A 12 -31.06 -28.32 56.68
CA LEU A 12 -29.64 -28.64 56.68
C LEU A 12 -29.29 -29.64 55.56
N ALA A 13 -30.09 -30.69 55.40
CA ALA A 13 -29.90 -31.66 54.33
C ALA A 13 -30.03 -31.00 52.94
N ALA A 14 -31.04 -30.16 52.75
CA ALA A 14 -31.23 -29.40 51.52
C ALA A 14 -30.05 -28.45 51.23
N GLY A 15 -29.56 -27.73 52.26
CA GLY A 15 -28.39 -26.86 52.14
C GLY A 15 -27.11 -27.61 51.77
N LEU A 16 -26.91 -28.82 52.33
CA LEU A 16 -25.76 -29.67 52.00
C LEU A 16 -25.80 -30.17 50.56
N VAL A 17 -26.98 -30.59 50.08
CA VAL A 17 -27.17 -31.02 48.69
C VAL A 17 -26.90 -29.85 47.75
N ILE A 18 -27.49 -28.68 48.01
CA ILE A 18 -27.31 -27.49 47.18
C ILE A 18 -25.83 -27.04 47.20
N GLY A 19 -25.21 -27.01 48.38
CA GLY A 19 -23.81 -26.63 48.55
C GLY A 19 -22.85 -27.58 47.82
N TRP A 20 -23.09 -28.89 47.90
CA TRP A 20 -22.29 -29.90 47.21
C TRP A 20 -22.41 -29.78 45.68
N VAL A 21 -23.63 -29.60 45.18
CA VAL A 21 -23.89 -29.39 43.75
C VAL A 21 -23.23 -28.09 43.27
N ALA A 22 -23.37 -26.98 44.01
CA ALA A 22 -22.73 -25.70 43.67
C ALA A 22 -21.19 -25.78 43.69
N SER A 23 -20.61 -26.50 44.66
CA SER A 23 -19.17 -26.74 44.73
C SER A 23 -18.64 -27.48 43.49
N ARG A 24 -19.39 -28.47 43.01
CA ARG A 24 -19.02 -29.23 41.81
C ARG A 24 -19.01 -28.36 40.54
N PHE A 25 -19.88 -27.35 40.47
CA PHE A 25 -19.90 -26.37 39.37
C PHE A 25 -18.81 -25.29 39.51
N GLY A 26 -18.44 -24.89 40.72
CA GLY A 26 -17.39 -23.91 40.99
C GLY A 26 -16.00 -24.35 40.52
N ALA A 27 -15.66 -25.63 40.68
CA ALA A 27 -14.37 -26.20 40.26
C ALA A 27 -14.07 -26.02 38.75
N ASN A 28 -15.10 -26.00 37.90
CA ASN A 28 -14.94 -25.81 36.45
C ASN A 28 -14.60 -24.36 36.06
N LYS A 29 -14.89 -23.36 36.92
CA LYS A 29 -14.63 -21.95 36.62
C LYS A 29 -13.12 -21.64 36.63
N GLY A 30 -12.37 -22.23 37.55
CA GLY A 30 -10.91 -22.05 37.63
C GLY A 30 -10.18 -22.56 36.38
N ILE A 31 -10.63 -23.67 35.79
CA ILE A 31 -10.06 -24.21 34.54
C ILE A 31 -10.33 -23.25 33.37
N ARG A 32 -11.53 -22.68 33.27
CA ARG A 32 -11.87 -21.71 32.22
C ARG A 32 -11.07 -20.42 32.34
N GLN A 33 -10.90 -19.90 33.56
CA GLN A 33 -10.07 -18.71 33.80
C GLN A 33 -8.61 -18.94 33.42
N ARG A 34 -8.03 -20.09 33.77
CA ARG A 34 -6.66 -20.46 33.36
C ARG A 34 -6.52 -20.52 31.84
N ARG A 35 -7.48 -21.15 31.15
CA ARG A 35 -7.49 -21.19 29.67
C ARG A 35 -7.57 -19.81 29.05
N LEU A 36 -8.40 -18.92 29.61
CA LEU A 36 -8.54 -17.56 29.10
C LEU A 36 -7.25 -16.74 29.31
N ALA A 37 -6.61 -16.88 30.47
CA ALA A 37 -5.31 -16.26 30.72
C ALA A 37 -4.23 -16.77 29.76
N GLN A 38 -4.20 -18.08 29.50
CA GLN A 38 -3.29 -18.68 28.52
C GLN A 38 -3.54 -18.17 27.10
N GLN A 39 -4.80 -17.96 26.70
CA GLN A 39 -5.12 -17.39 25.40
C GLN A 39 -4.64 -15.95 25.27
N LEU A 40 -4.78 -15.13 26.32
CA LEU A 40 -4.26 -13.77 26.33
C LEU A 40 -2.74 -13.74 26.21
N ASP A 41 -2.05 -14.59 26.98
CA ASP A 41 -0.60 -14.71 26.95
C ASP A 41 -0.08 -15.17 25.57
N GLN A 42 -0.76 -16.14 24.97
CA GLN A 42 -0.47 -16.61 23.62
C GLN A 42 -0.66 -15.49 22.58
N MET A 43 -1.77 -14.75 22.63
CA MET A 43 -2.03 -13.65 21.69
C MET A 43 -1.00 -12.52 21.84
N GLN A 44 -0.63 -12.18 23.08
CA GLN A 44 0.40 -11.17 23.35
C GLN A 44 1.77 -11.61 22.83
N THR A 45 2.10 -12.90 22.99
CA THR A 45 3.34 -13.49 22.47
C THR A 45 3.37 -13.47 20.95
N GLU A 46 2.30 -13.89 20.28
CA GLU A 46 2.20 -13.84 18.81
C GLU A 46 2.30 -12.40 18.29
N HIS A 47 1.66 -11.43 18.95
CA HIS A 47 1.75 -10.03 18.57
C HIS A 47 3.17 -9.49 18.70
N THR A 48 3.87 -9.82 19.80
CA THR A 48 5.26 -9.43 20.01
C THR A 48 6.18 -10.07 18.97
N ARG A 49 5.94 -11.34 18.64
CA ARG A 49 6.68 -12.05 17.58
C ARG A 49 6.47 -11.39 16.22
N TYR A 50 5.23 -11.07 15.87
CA TYR A 50 4.89 -10.37 14.64
C TYR A 50 5.59 -9.01 14.55
N GLN A 51 5.56 -8.22 15.61
CA GLN A 51 6.27 -6.93 15.66
C GLN A 51 7.78 -7.10 15.43
N ALA A 52 8.40 -8.12 16.02
CA ALA A 52 9.81 -8.42 15.81
C ALA A 52 10.11 -8.84 14.36
N GLU A 53 9.26 -9.68 13.76
CA GLU A 53 9.38 -10.13 12.37
C GLU A 53 9.26 -8.96 11.39
N VAL A 54 8.28 -8.07 11.58
CA VAL A 54 8.13 -6.86 10.77
C VAL A 54 9.35 -5.96 10.87
N ASN A 55 9.87 -5.75 12.08
CA ASN A 55 11.08 -4.95 12.27
C ASN A 55 12.28 -5.56 11.55
N GLN A 56 12.46 -6.88 11.65
CA GLN A 56 13.52 -7.59 10.94
C GLN A 56 13.37 -7.45 9.42
N HIS A 57 12.16 -7.56 8.88
CA HIS A 57 11.89 -7.39 7.45
C HIS A 57 12.25 -5.99 6.95
N PHE A 58 11.94 -4.94 7.73
CA PHE A 58 12.33 -3.58 7.38
C PHE A 58 13.84 -3.34 7.46
N MET A 59 14.53 -3.96 8.43
CA MET A 59 15.99 -3.89 8.50
C MET A 59 16.65 -4.56 7.30
N GLU A 60 16.18 -5.75 6.92
CA GLU A 60 16.67 -6.47 5.75
C GLU A 60 16.38 -5.69 4.46
N THR A 61 15.16 -5.18 4.32
CA THR A 61 14.76 -4.35 3.17
C THR A 61 15.62 -3.09 3.05
N ALA A 62 15.93 -2.42 4.16
CA ALA A 62 16.80 -1.25 4.16
C ALA A 62 18.22 -1.58 3.67
N ASP A 63 18.77 -2.74 4.04
CA ASP A 63 20.07 -3.20 3.54
C ASP A 63 20.02 -3.50 2.03
N LEU A 64 18.96 -4.16 1.56
CA LEU A 64 18.75 -4.42 0.14
C LEU A 64 18.63 -3.12 -0.67
N ILE A 65 17.84 -2.16 -0.19
CA ILE A 65 17.68 -0.84 -0.83
C ILE A 65 19.02 -0.11 -0.90
N ARG A 66 19.85 -0.20 0.15
CA ARG A 66 21.17 0.41 0.16
C ARG A 66 22.07 -0.16 -0.94
N ARG A 67 22.16 -1.50 -1.03
CA ARG A 67 22.94 -2.19 -2.07
C ARG A 67 22.44 -1.87 -3.48
N LEU A 68 21.12 -1.78 -3.65
CA LEU A 68 20.50 -1.37 -4.91
C LEU A 68 20.92 0.06 -5.29
N ASN A 69 20.85 1.00 -4.35
CA ASN A 69 21.23 2.39 -4.59
C ASN A 69 22.73 2.52 -4.92
N ASP A 70 23.58 1.75 -4.26
CA ASP A 70 25.02 1.70 -4.59
C ASP A 70 25.23 1.18 -6.02
N SER A 71 24.55 0.09 -6.39
CA SER A 71 24.58 -0.46 -7.76
C SER A 71 24.04 0.53 -8.81
N TYR A 72 23.00 1.28 -8.47
CA TYR A 72 22.45 2.33 -9.35
C TYR A 72 23.47 3.45 -9.60
N ARG A 73 24.19 3.88 -8.57
CA ARG A 73 25.25 4.88 -8.69
C ARG A 73 26.38 4.40 -9.59
N ASP A 74 26.81 3.15 -9.43
CA ASP A 74 27.86 2.55 -10.26
C ASP A 74 27.46 2.52 -11.74
N VAL A 75 26.22 2.10 -12.03
CA VAL A 75 25.67 2.11 -13.39
C VAL A 75 25.64 3.54 -13.95
N ASN A 76 25.15 4.50 -13.18
CA ASN A 76 25.07 5.89 -13.62
C ASN A 76 26.46 6.49 -13.89
N GLU A 77 27.46 6.20 -13.04
CA GLU A 77 28.84 6.61 -13.26
C GLU A 77 29.43 5.96 -14.51
N HIS A 78 29.15 4.68 -14.75
CA HIS A 78 29.58 3.97 -15.95
C HIS A 78 28.98 4.58 -17.23
N LEU A 79 27.69 4.92 -17.20
CA LEU A 79 27.02 5.60 -18.30
C LEU A 79 27.62 6.99 -18.56
N ALA A 80 27.89 7.79 -17.52
CA ALA A 80 28.50 9.10 -17.66
C ALA A 80 29.92 9.01 -18.28
N LYS A 81 30.73 8.05 -17.82
CA LYS A 81 32.06 7.77 -18.39
C LYS A 81 31.96 7.30 -19.85
N GLY A 82 31.03 6.40 -20.15
CA GLY A 82 30.78 5.88 -21.49
C GLY A 82 30.37 6.99 -22.47
N ALA A 83 29.39 7.82 -22.09
CA ALA A 83 28.95 8.96 -22.88
C ALA A 83 30.10 9.94 -23.14
N SER A 84 30.88 10.29 -22.12
CA SER A 84 32.03 11.19 -22.28
C SER A 84 33.07 10.64 -23.26
N LYS A 85 33.39 9.33 -23.15
CA LYS A 85 34.36 8.67 -24.03
C LYS A 85 33.88 8.55 -25.47
N LEU A 86 32.60 8.22 -25.68
CA LEU A 86 32.02 8.02 -27.01
C LEU A 86 31.74 9.35 -27.72
N CYS A 87 31.34 10.39 -26.99
CA CYS A 87 31.06 11.70 -27.57
C CYS A 87 32.31 12.58 -27.77
N SER A 88 33.37 12.43 -26.96
CA SER A 88 34.49 13.40 -26.98
C SER A 88 35.59 13.13 -28.02
N GLU A 89 35.79 11.88 -28.45
CA GLU A 89 37.08 11.56 -29.11
C GLU A 89 37.08 11.77 -30.64
N ASN A 90 35.97 11.55 -31.35
CA ASN A 90 35.99 11.60 -32.83
C ASN A 90 34.98 12.57 -33.47
N ASP A 91 33.75 12.69 -32.99
CA ASP A 91 32.74 13.53 -33.67
C ASP A 91 32.88 15.01 -33.34
N ILE A 92 32.99 15.39 -32.07
CA ILE A 92 32.98 16.81 -31.67
C ILE A 92 34.21 17.55 -32.19
N ARG A 93 35.40 16.93 -32.22
CA ARG A 93 36.63 17.60 -32.69
C ARG A 93 36.58 17.87 -34.20
N HIS A 94 36.12 16.90 -34.97
CA HIS A 94 35.96 17.05 -36.42
C HIS A 94 34.85 18.03 -36.78
N GLU A 95 33.73 18.00 -36.06
CA GLU A 95 32.61 18.92 -36.26
C GLU A 95 32.96 20.35 -35.80
N LEU A 96 33.72 20.54 -34.71
CA LEU A 96 34.22 21.86 -34.29
C LEU A 96 35.21 22.45 -35.29
N GLU A 97 36.13 21.65 -35.83
CA GLU A 97 37.10 22.11 -36.84
C GLU A 97 36.41 22.46 -38.17
N GLN A 98 35.40 21.68 -38.58
CA GLN A 98 34.56 21.98 -39.75
C GLN A 98 33.63 23.19 -39.51
N ALA A 99 33.06 23.36 -38.32
CA ALA A 99 32.26 24.52 -37.97
C ALA A 99 33.12 25.80 -37.85
N ARG A 100 34.34 25.71 -37.32
CA ARG A 100 35.31 26.84 -37.30
C ARG A 100 35.75 27.26 -38.69
N THR A 101 35.90 26.31 -39.61
CA THR A 101 36.31 26.60 -41.00
C THR A 101 35.12 26.96 -41.90
N GLY A 102 33.90 26.52 -41.56
CA GLY A 102 32.68 26.74 -42.36
C GLY A 102 31.78 27.91 -41.94
N SER A 103 31.91 28.47 -40.73
CA SER A 103 30.97 29.48 -40.23
C SER A 103 31.38 30.93 -40.57
N ARG A 104 31.23 31.27 -41.86
CA ARG A 104 31.00 32.68 -42.28
C ARG A 104 29.68 32.79 -43.04
N LEU A 105 28.65 32.09 -42.58
CA LEU A 105 27.29 32.28 -43.05
C LEU A 105 26.50 33.08 -42.01
N THR A 106 26.26 34.32 -42.36
CA THR A 106 25.41 35.31 -41.70
C THR A 106 24.03 34.74 -41.41
N HIS A 107 23.63 34.60 -40.14
CA HIS A 107 22.23 34.34 -39.78
C HIS A 107 21.72 35.37 -38.77
N LYS A 108 20.63 36.04 -39.17
CA LYS A 108 19.89 37.08 -38.47
C LYS A 108 19.12 36.48 -37.27
N PRO A 109 19.09 37.09 -36.08
CA PRO A 109 18.37 36.49 -34.95
C PRO A 109 16.87 36.76 -35.13
N ALA A 110 16.09 35.72 -35.37
CA ALA A 110 14.65 35.74 -35.14
C ALA A 110 14.42 35.43 -33.66
N GLN A 111 13.91 36.43 -32.96
CA GLN A 111 13.60 36.39 -31.54
C GLN A 111 12.26 35.69 -31.34
N GLU A 112 12.27 34.36 -31.40
CA GLU A 112 11.15 33.54 -30.92
C GLU A 112 11.54 32.97 -29.56
N ALA A 113 10.81 33.41 -28.53
CA ALA A 113 11.03 33.03 -27.15
C ALA A 113 10.96 31.50 -27.03
N ALA A 114 12.08 30.89 -26.65
CA ALA A 114 12.14 29.48 -26.31
C ALA A 114 11.28 29.23 -25.06
N GLU A 115 10.00 28.90 -25.26
CA GLU A 115 9.16 28.40 -24.17
C GLU A 115 9.58 26.97 -23.78
N PRO A 116 9.58 26.64 -22.48
CA PRO A 116 9.87 25.30 -22.02
C PRO A 116 8.87 24.28 -22.59
N PRO A 117 9.30 23.03 -22.81
CA PRO A 117 8.44 21.98 -23.33
C PRO A 117 7.21 21.81 -22.44
N ARG A 118 6.03 21.95 -23.05
CA ARG A 118 4.75 21.82 -22.36
C ARG A 118 4.45 20.33 -22.24
N ASP A 119 4.62 19.75 -21.06
CA ASP A 119 4.31 18.34 -20.74
C ASP A 119 2.79 18.01 -20.73
N TYR A 120 1.95 18.89 -21.28
CA TYR A 120 0.51 18.67 -21.40
C TYR A 120 0.10 18.56 -22.86
N ALA A 121 -0.73 17.55 -23.16
CA ALA A 121 -1.37 17.43 -24.46
C ALA A 121 -2.17 18.72 -24.76
N PRO A 122 -1.92 19.41 -25.89
CA PRO A 122 -2.69 20.57 -26.25
C PRO A 122 -4.16 20.17 -26.46
N LYS A 123 -5.07 20.93 -25.85
CA LYS A 123 -6.50 20.82 -26.12
C LYS A 123 -6.78 21.65 -27.37
N ASP A 124 -7.41 21.05 -28.38
CA ASP A 124 -7.74 21.73 -29.64
C ASP A 124 -8.62 22.97 -29.40
N ASP A 125 -9.52 22.91 -28.41
CA ASP A 125 -10.36 24.02 -27.98
C ASP A 125 -10.32 24.24 -26.46
N LYS A 126 -10.48 25.50 -26.01
CA LYS A 126 -10.57 25.84 -24.56
C LYS A 126 -11.71 25.13 -23.83
N ARG A 127 -12.70 24.65 -24.58
CA ARG A 127 -13.88 23.92 -24.07
C ARG A 127 -13.79 22.42 -24.30
N ALA A 128 -12.75 21.94 -25.00
CA ALA A 128 -12.54 20.51 -25.22
C ALA A 128 -12.19 19.83 -23.89
N LYS A 129 -12.85 18.70 -23.63
CA LYS A 129 -12.59 17.88 -22.46
C LYS A 129 -11.22 17.22 -22.61
N GLY A 130 -10.46 17.18 -21.51
CA GLY A 130 -9.11 16.61 -21.53
C GLY A 130 -9.14 15.09 -21.71
N THR A 131 -8.01 14.51 -22.07
CA THR A 131 -7.81 13.05 -22.22
C THR A 131 -8.02 12.25 -20.93
N LEU A 132 -8.14 12.93 -19.79
CA LEU A 132 -8.43 12.37 -18.47
C LEU A 132 -9.87 12.63 -18.02
N ALA A 133 -10.74 13.18 -18.88
CA ALA A 133 -12.14 13.37 -18.53
C ALA A 133 -12.84 11.99 -18.46
N GLU A 134 -13.71 11.82 -17.47
CA GLU A 134 -14.43 10.58 -17.19
C GLU A 134 -15.34 10.09 -18.32
N ASP A 135 -15.67 10.99 -19.26
CA ASP A 135 -16.47 10.71 -20.46
C ASP A 135 -15.63 10.69 -21.75
N TYR A 136 -14.30 10.76 -21.66
CA TYR A 136 -13.43 10.73 -22.82
C TYR A 136 -13.53 9.36 -23.53
N GLY A 137 -14.04 9.36 -24.75
CA GLY A 137 -14.27 8.14 -25.54
C GLY A 137 -15.64 7.48 -25.32
N LEU A 138 -16.52 8.06 -24.50
CA LEU A 138 -17.89 7.59 -24.32
C LEU A 138 -18.86 8.37 -25.21
N ASN A 139 -19.00 7.93 -26.47
CA ASN A 139 -20.11 8.37 -27.30
C ASN A 139 -21.38 7.68 -26.79
N ALA A 140 -22.27 8.42 -26.12
CA ALA A 140 -23.61 7.97 -25.79
C ALA A 140 -24.42 7.81 -27.08
N THR A 141 -24.26 6.68 -27.76
CA THR A 141 -25.28 6.20 -28.70
C THR A 141 -26.50 5.81 -27.89
N GLU A 142 -27.56 6.60 -28.06
CA GLU A 142 -28.92 6.33 -27.60
C GLU A 142 -29.25 4.84 -27.69
N SER A 143 -29.30 4.18 -26.53
CA SER A 143 -29.97 2.90 -26.35
C SER A 143 -31.10 3.11 -25.34
N THR A 144 -32.01 4.02 -25.69
CA THR A 144 -33.27 4.19 -24.99
C THR A 144 -34.22 3.09 -25.46
N ASP A 145 -34.10 1.95 -24.77
CA ASP A 145 -35.17 1.06 -24.32
C ASP A 145 -36.55 1.19 -25.01
N SER A 146 -36.81 0.29 -25.97
CA SER A 146 -38.15 -0.02 -26.46
C SER A 146 -38.60 -1.39 -25.93
N ARG A 147 -38.83 -1.53 -24.61
CA ARG A 147 -39.62 -2.62 -24.03
C ARG A 147 -40.46 -2.15 -22.84
N THR A 148 -41.65 -1.63 -23.11
CA THR A 148 -42.84 -1.79 -22.24
C THR A 148 -44.06 -1.33 -23.04
N SER A 149 -44.83 -2.26 -23.60
CA SER A 149 -46.24 -2.10 -24.04
C SER A 149 -46.73 -3.38 -24.74
N GLN A 150 -46.89 -4.48 -23.99
CA GLN A 150 -47.78 -5.59 -24.41
C GLN A 150 -48.16 -6.46 -23.21
N GLN A 151 -49.04 -5.94 -22.34
CA GLN A 151 -49.94 -6.75 -21.51
C GLN A 151 -50.97 -5.84 -20.81
N ALA A 152 -52.15 -5.71 -21.42
CA ALA A 152 -53.46 -5.54 -20.80
C ALA A 152 -54.51 -5.68 -21.91
#